data_AF-A0A3S4I384-F1
#
_entry.id   AF-A0A3S4I384-F1
#
_cell.length_a   1.000
_cell.length_b   1.000
_cell.length_c   1.000
_cell.angle_alpha   90.00
_cell.angle_beta   90.00
_cell.angle_gamma   90.00
#
_symmetry.space_group_name_H-M   'P 1'
#
loop_
_entity.id
_entity.type
_entity.pdbx_description
1 polymer ?
#
loop_
_entity_poly.entity_id
_entity_poly.type
_entity_poly.pdbx_seq_one_letter_code
_entity_poly.pdbx_strand_id
1 'polypeptide(L)'
;MTITSLTPSNLLQQTETAITTSVSGFPSTTVSSSLYNWQSPNPPLSCVVGRTCPTLYGWYYTLSFAGSGSRMLTNPQLFAGNVVYTTFSPSATPCTAGGSSFLMSSNYATGGPPSQPFLDANGDGLVNSSDVYNQQPLSGVQLGSFFASTPAFVVSNQGGYTASILVGGGNSSSRNNCANGKLSCTSSSPSQQYYSWSGWWQIL
;
A
#
# COMPACT_ATOMS: atom_id res chain seq x y z
N MET A 1 0.79 -20.79 26.31
CA MET A 1 -0.20 -19.74 26.66
C MET A 1 -1.35 -19.88 25.67
N THR A 2 -2.56 -20.14 26.15
CA THR A 2 -3.76 -20.33 25.31
C THR A 2 -4.46 -18.99 25.09
N ILE A 3 -4.47 -18.51 23.85
CA ILE A 3 -5.21 -17.29 23.47
C ILE A 3 -6.68 -17.68 23.32
N THR A 4 -7.56 -17.21 24.20
CA THR A 4 -8.99 -17.57 24.20
C THR A 4 -9.82 -16.72 23.22
N SER A 5 -9.39 -15.49 22.93
CA SER A 5 -9.92 -14.65 21.85
C SER A 5 -8.92 -13.55 21.47
N LEU A 6 -9.01 -13.09 20.22
CA LEU A 6 -8.36 -11.86 19.76
C LEU A 6 -9.37 -10.71 19.83
N THR A 7 -8.95 -9.56 20.34
CA THR A 7 -9.78 -8.37 20.56
C THR A 7 -8.95 -7.11 20.29
N PRO A 8 -9.56 -5.96 19.96
CA PRO A 8 -8.81 -4.70 19.76
C PRO A 8 -7.93 -4.28 20.96
N SER A 9 -8.22 -4.78 22.16
CA SER A 9 -7.43 -4.60 23.39
C SER A 9 -6.18 -5.48 23.51
N ASN A 10 -5.98 -6.47 22.63
CA ASN A 10 -4.77 -7.31 22.58
C ASN A 10 -4.06 -7.30 21.21
N LEU A 11 -4.36 -6.28 20.40
CA LEU A 11 -3.77 -5.99 19.09
C LEU A 11 -3.27 -4.54 19.07
N LEU A 12 -2.16 -4.27 18.35
CA LEU A 12 -1.66 -2.91 18.13
C LEU A 12 -2.55 -2.17 17.11
N GLN A 13 -3.19 -1.07 17.52
CA GLN A 13 -3.88 -0.20 16.56
C GLN A 13 -2.85 0.60 15.75
N GLN A 14 -2.96 0.52 14.43
CA GLN A 14 -2.17 1.27 13.47
C GLN A 14 -3.03 2.35 12.82
N THR A 15 -2.41 3.48 12.46
CA THR A 15 -3.10 4.68 11.95
C THR A 15 -2.59 5.04 10.57
N GLU A 16 -3.40 4.81 9.53
CA GLU A 16 -3.18 5.29 8.17
C GLU A 16 -3.59 6.77 8.05
N THR A 17 -2.75 7.59 7.41
CA THR A 17 -2.98 9.02 7.13
C THR A 17 -2.80 9.29 5.65
N ALA A 18 -3.81 9.85 4.99
CA ALA A 18 -3.70 10.31 3.61
C ALA A 18 -2.87 11.59 3.53
N ILE A 19 -1.97 11.66 2.54
CA ILE A 19 -1.12 12.82 2.26
C ILE A 19 -1.46 13.30 0.85
N THR A 20 -2.01 14.51 0.74
CA THR A 20 -2.44 15.06 -0.55
C THR A 20 -1.27 15.44 -1.43
N THR A 21 -1.49 15.52 -2.74
CA THR A 21 -0.52 16.02 -3.74
C THR A 21 0.04 17.40 -3.36
N SER A 22 -0.80 18.27 -2.80
CA SER A 22 -0.45 19.61 -2.30
C SER A 22 0.46 19.63 -1.06
N VAL A 23 0.63 18.50 -0.38
CA VAL A 23 1.45 18.36 0.84
C VAL A 23 2.71 17.53 0.57
N SER A 24 2.62 16.53 -0.30
CA SER A 24 3.75 15.65 -0.65
C SER A 24 4.54 16.10 -1.88
N GLY A 25 3.92 16.82 -2.82
CA GLY A 25 4.47 17.08 -4.15
C GLY A 25 4.32 15.91 -5.13
N PHE A 26 3.78 14.76 -4.71
CA PHE A 26 3.57 13.59 -5.57
C PHE A 26 2.37 13.77 -6.53
N PRO A 27 2.34 13.06 -7.67
CA PRO A 27 1.24 13.14 -8.66
C PRO A 27 -0.11 12.57 -8.17
N SER A 28 -0.13 11.82 -7.07
CA SER A 28 -1.33 11.19 -6.49
C SER A 28 -1.43 11.45 -4.98
N THR A 29 -2.61 11.24 -4.41
CA THR A 29 -2.73 11.15 -2.95
C THR A 29 -2.01 9.88 -2.50
N THR A 30 -1.07 9.99 -1.57
CA THR A 30 -0.39 8.83 -0.98
C THR A 30 -0.88 8.59 0.44
N VAL A 31 -0.49 7.48 1.05
CA VAL A 31 -0.87 7.12 2.42
C VAL A 31 0.39 6.74 3.18
N SER A 32 0.53 7.23 4.41
CA SER A 32 1.55 6.76 5.35
C SER A 32 0.88 6.17 6.59
N SER A 33 1.34 5.02 7.05
CA SER A 33 0.91 4.42 8.31
C SER A 33 1.84 4.78 9.47
N SER A 34 1.29 4.83 10.67
CA SER A 34 1.91 5.38 11.88
C SER A 34 1.40 4.67 13.14
N LEU A 35 2.15 4.79 14.25
CA LEU A 35 2.09 3.98 15.48
C LEU A 35 2.82 2.62 15.41
N TYR A 36 3.99 2.62 14.78
CA TYR A 36 4.88 1.47 14.66
C TYR A 36 5.72 1.23 15.92
N ASN A 37 5.74 0.00 16.46
CA ASN A 37 6.85 -0.49 17.28
C ASN A 37 6.91 -2.02 17.34
N TRP A 38 8.12 -2.55 17.17
CA TRP A 38 8.46 -3.96 17.38
C TRP A 38 8.97 -4.15 18.82
N GLN A 39 8.17 -4.73 19.74
CA GLN A 39 8.66 -5.09 21.07
C GLN A 39 9.63 -6.30 21.04
N SER A 40 10.87 -6.00 20.63
CA SER A 40 12.05 -6.52 21.34
C SER A 40 12.19 -5.76 22.68
N PRO A 41 13.12 -6.08 23.61
CA PRO A 41 13.20 -5.40 24.91
C PRO A 41 13.81 -3.98 24.84
N ASN A 42 13.13 -3.05 24.15
CA ASN A 42 13.08 -1.62 24.49
C ASN A 42 11.86 -0.96 23.80
N PRO A 43 11.22 0.07 24.39
CA PRO A 43 9.75 0.08 24.40
C PRO A 43 9.06 1.06 23.43
N PRO A 44 7.84 0.74 22.97
CA PRO A 44 6.76 1.70 22.86
C PRO A 44 6.13 1.96 24.24
N LEU A 45 5.73 3.22 24.48
CA LEU A 45 4.68 3.62 25.43
C LEU A 45 4.78 3.03 26.85
N SER A 46 5.40 3.80 27.75
CA SER A 46 5.09 3.82 29.20
C SER A 46 5.04 2.47 29.95
N CYS A 47 5.81 1.48 29.50
CA CYS A 47 6.01 0.22 30.21
C CYS A 47 6.91 0.45 31.43
N VAL A 48 6.31 0.94 32.52
CA VAL A 48 7.00 1.21 33.80
C VAL A 48 7.66 -0.07 34.31
N VAL A 49 8.97 -0.01 34.53
CA VAL A 49 9.76 -1.11 35.10
C VAL A 49 9.13 -1.55 36.43
N GLY A 50 8.76 -2.82 36.53
CA GLY A 50 7.99 -3.36 37.66
C GLY A 50 6.49 -3.59 37.40
N ARG A 51 6.01 -3.41 36.15
CA ARG A 51 4.66 -3.86 35.72
C ARG A 51 4.73 -4.88 34.58
N THR A 52 3.69 -5.71 34.48
CA THR A 52 3.46 -6.61 33.34
C THR A 52 3.12 -5.80 32.08
N CYS A 53 3.93 -5.93 31.03
CA CYS A 53 3.64 -5.34 29.72
C CYS A 53 2.44 -6.05 29.06
N PRO A 54 1.61 -5.35 28.28
CA PRO A 54 0.55 -6.00 27.51
C PRO A 54 1.16 -6.83 26.37
N THR A 55 0.91 -8.14 26.37
CA THR A 55 1.25 -9.00 25.23
C THR A 55 0.30 -8.71 24.08
N LEU A 56 0.83 -8.14 22.99
CA LEU A 56 0.09 -7.89 21.75
C LEU A 56 0.32 -9.05 20.77
N TYR A 57 -0.76 -9.57 20.18
CA TYR A 57 -0.72 -10.79 19.34
C TYR A 57 -0.81 -10.50 17.84
N GLY A 58 -0.75 -9.23 17.46
CA GLY A 58 -0.91 -8.75 16.08
C GLY A 58 -1.24 -7.27 16.06
N TRP A 59 -1.77 -6.80 14.93
CA TRP A 59 -2.09 -5.40 14.66
C TRP A 59 -3.41 -5.27 13.90
N TYR A 60 -4.01 -4.07 13.88
CA TYR A 60 -5.20 -3.78 13.08
C TYR A 60 -5.25 -2.32 12.64
N TYR A 61 -5.93 -2.06 11.52
CA TYR A 61 -6.30 -0.72 11.06
C TYR A 61 -7.78 -0.44 11.31
N THR A 62 -8.10 0.85 11.48
CA THR A 62 -9.43 1.37 11.16
C THR A 62 -9.29 2.12 9.83
N LEU A 63 -9.90 1.59 8.76
CA LEU A 63 -9.85 2.21 7.43
C LEU A 63 -10.69 3.49 7.42
N SER A 64 -10.08 4.62 7.78
CA SER A 64 -10.72 5.95 7.79
C SER A 64 -9.91 7.03 7.07
N PHE A 65 -8.69 6.74 6.61
CA PHE A 65 -7.77 7.69 5.99
C PHE A 65 -8.34 8.39 4.74
N ALA A 66 -9.24 7.73 4.01
CA ALA A 66 -9.91 8.23 2.81
C ALA A 66 -11.42 8.52 3.03
N GLY A 67 -11.86 8.65 4.28
CA GLY A 67 -13.25 8.90 4.64
C GLY A 67 -14.03 7.66 5.10
N SER A 68 -15.31 7.87 5.42
CA SER A 68 -16.19 6.86 6.00
C SER A 68 -16.63 5.80 4.97
N GLY A 69 -16.83 4.57 5.44
CA GLY A 69 -17.23 3.46 4.57
C GLY A 69 -16.12 2.88 3.70
N SER A 70 -14.87 3.37 3.85
CA SER A 70 -13.67 2.77 3.24
C SER A 70 -13.58 1.28 3.59
N ARG A 71 -13.38 0.44 2.58
CA ARG A 71 -13.30 -1.02 2.71
C ARG A 71 -12.17 -1.58 1.87
N MET A 72 -11.57 -2.65 2.36
CA MET A 72 -10.82 -3.58 1.54
C MET A 72 -11.81 -4.42 0.72
N LEU A 73 -11.64 -4.49 -0.60
CA LEU A 73 -12.57 -5.17 -1.51
C LEU A 73 -12.04 -6.50 -2.07
N THR A 74 -10.76 -6.79 -1.82
CA THR A 74 -9.99 -7.83 -2.49
C THR A 74 -9.24 -8.66 -1.46
N ASN A 75 -8.71 -9.83 -1.87
CA ASN A 75 -7.94 -10.66 -0.94
C ASN A 75 -6.55 -10.04 -0.68
N PRO A 76 -6.04 -10.05 0.57
CA PRO A 76 -4.67 -9.63 0.84
C PRO A 76 -3.71 -10.62 0.20
N GLN A 77 -2.54 -10.15 -0.23
CA GLN A 77 -1.43 -10.99 -0.64
C GLN A 77 -0.17 -10.59 0.13
N LEU A 78 0.60 -11.59 0.58
CA LEU A 78 1.89 -11.37 1.23
C LEU A 78 2.99 -11.37 0.16
N PHE A 79 3.72 -10.27 0.01
CA PHE A 79 4.83 -10.15 -0.94
C PHE A 79 5.98 -9.35 -0.36
N ALA A 80 7.21 -9.87 -0.46
CA ALA A 80 8.46 -9.25 -0.01
C ALA A 80 8.38 -8.59 1.41
N GLY A 81 7.72 -9.26 2.36
CA GLY A 81 7.56 -8.77 3.74
C GLY A 81 6.42 -7.76 3.95
N ASN A 82 5.59 -7.50 2.94
CA ASN A 82 4.44 -6.61 3.04
C ASN A 82 3.12 -7.35 2.77
N VAL A 83 2.09 -7.05 3.55
CA VAL A 83 0.70 -7.36 3.21
C VAL A 83 0.24 -6.29 2.24
N VAL A 84 -0.09 -6.71 1.02
CA VAL A 84 -0.48 -5.85 -0.10
C VAL A 84 -1.95 -6.08 -0.40
N TYR A 85 -2.70 -5.00 -0.56
CA TYR A 85 -4.16 -5.03 -0.68
C TYR A 85 -4.68 -3.83 -1.48
N THR A 86 -5.91 -3.91 -1.97
CA THR A 86 -6.59 -2.75 -2.54
C THR A 86 -7.82 -2.38 -1.72
N THR A 87 -7.96 -1.08 -1.45
CA THR A 87 -9.09 -0.49 -0.75
C THR A 87 -9.92 0.35 -1.72
N PHE A 88 -11.15 0.64 -1.32
CA PHE A 88 -12.04 1.61 -1.97
C PHE A 88 -12.77 2.41 -0.90
N SER A 89 -12.70 3.73 -1.00
CA SER A 89 -13.57 4.66 -0.27
C SER A 89 -14.67 5.18 -1.22
N PRO A 90 -15.96 5.09 -0.84
CA PRO A 90 -17.05 5.65 -1.64
C PRO A 90 -17.04 7.19 -1.63
N SER A 91 -17.78 7.81 -2.54
CA SER A 91 -18.07 9.25 -2.41
C SER A 91 -18.81 9.56 -1.11
N ALA A 92 -18.38 10.60 -0.39
CA ALA A 92 -19.06 11.08 0.82
C ALA A 92 -20.45 11.68 0.54
N THR A 93 -20.72 12.09 -0.70
CA THR A 93 -22.03 12.60 -1.12
C THR A 93 -22.93 11.45 -1.58
N PRO A 94 -24.09 11.20 -0.95
CA PRO A 94 -25.03 10.16 -1.39
C PRO A 94 -25.39 10.28 -2.87
N CYS A 95 -25.60 9.12 -3.52
CA CYS A 95 -25.91 8.99 -4.95
C CYS A 95 -24.87 9.58 -5.93
N THR A 96 -23.76 10.16 -5.47
CA THR A 96 -22.65 10.57 -6.35
C THR A 96 -21.83 9.36 -6.76
N ALA A 97 -21.82 9.05 -8.05
CA ALA A 97 -21.03 7.94 -8.58
C ALA A 97 -19.52 8.17 -8.39
N GLY A 98 -18.79 7.10 -8.05
CA GLY A 98 -17.34 7.13 -7.84
C GLY A 98 -16.92 7.02 -6.38
N GLY A 99 -15.71 7.49 -6.10
CA GLY A 99 -14.96 7.23 -4.87
C GLY A 99 -13.46 7.32 -5.15
N SER A 100 -12.65 6.62 -4.36
CA SER A 100 -11.20 6.47 -4.58
C SER A 100 -10.73 5.08 -4.18
N SER A 101 -10.07 4.37 -5.10
CA SER A 101 -9.28 3.18 -4.78
C SER A 101 -7.82 3.52 -4.54
N PHE A 102 -7.20 2.74 -3.66
CA PHE A 102 -5.78 2.80 -3.33
C PHE A 102 -5.17 1.40 -3.43
N LEU A 103 -3.92 1.33 -3.88
CA LEU A 103 -3.03 0.19 -3.63
C LEU A 103 -2.33 0.46 -2.31
N MET A 104 -2.39 -0.49 -1.39
CA MET A 104 -1.87 -0.40 -0.03
C MET A 104 -0.81 -1.48 0.20
N SER A 105 0.17 -1.18 1.05
CA SER A 105 1.25 -2.09 1.43
C SER A 105 1.74 -1.80 2.85
N SER A 106 1.71 -2.80 3.72
CA SER A 106 2.04 -2.66 5.14
C SER A 106 2.96 -3.77 5.61
N ASN A 107 3.92 -3.48 6.50
CA ASN A 107 4.84 -4.50 7.00
C ASN A 107 4.07 -5.64 7.70
N TYR A 108 4.27 -6.89 7.24
CA TYR A 108 3.41 -8.01 7.64
C TYR A 108 3.42 -8.31 9.15
N ALA A 109 4.54 -8.09 9.82
CA ALA A 109 4.72 -8.45 11.23
C ALA A 109 4.07 -7.41 12.18
N THR A 110 3.82 -6.19 11.71
CA THR A 110 3.58 -5.04 12.60
C THR A 110 2.55 -4.01 12.13
N GLY A 111 2.16 -4.00 10.85
CA GLY A 111 1.13 -3.10 10.34
C GLY A 111 1.53 -1.62 10.25
N GLY A 112 2.83 -1.32 10.31
CA GLY A 112 3.32 -0.01 9.92
C GLY A 112 3.81 0.04 8.47
N PRO A 113 4.55 1.08 8.11
CA PRO A 113 5.02 1.27 6.74
C PRO A 113 5.99 0.17 6.31
N PRO A 114 6.13 -0.08 5.00
CA PRO A 114 7.18 -0.93 4.46
C PRO A 114 8.57 -0.54 4.99
N SER A 115 9.43 -1.54 5.20
CA SER A 115 10.79 -1.34 5.74
C SER A 115 11.75 -0.63 4.77
N GLN A 116 11.38 -0.57 3.49
CA GLN A 116 12.05 0.11 2.38
C GLN A 116 10.97 0.63 1.43
N PRO A 117 11.28 1.59 0.53
CA PRO A 117 10.38 1.98 -0.56
C PRO A 117 9.81 0.77 -1.30
N PHE A 118 8.49 0.76 -1.52
CA PHE A 118 7.76 -0.41 -2.04
C PHE A 118 6.71 -0.08 -3.12
N LEU A 119 6.29 1.19 -3.21
CA LEU A 119 5.34 1.70 -4.19
C LEU A 119 6.00 2.88 -4.92
N ASP A 120 5.88 2.91 -6.25
CA ASP A 120 6.18 4.11 -7.05
C ASP A 120 5.15 5.18 -6.66
N ALA A 121 5.63 6.20 -5.95
CA ALA A 121 4.85 7.30 -5.43
C ALA A 121 5.11 8.60 -6.18
N ASN A 122 6.33 8.79 -6.71
CA ASN A 122 6.68 9.98 -7.48
C ASN A 122 6.20 9.92 -8.96
N GLY A 123 5.89 8.73 -9.47
CA GLY A 123 5.41 8.47 -10.82
C GLY A 123 6.49 8.33 -11.89
N ASP A 124 7.76 8.17 -11.52
CA ASP A 124 8.89 8.05 -12.46
C ASP A 124 9.08 6.63 -13.04
N GLY A 125 8.40 5.63 -12.48
CA GLY A 125 8.46 4.23 -12.92
C GLY A 125 9.55 3.38 -12.25
N LEU A 126 10.30 3.93 -11.30
CA LEU A 126 11.17 3.21 -10.38
C LEU A 126 10.54 3.17 -8.98
N VAL A 127 11.09 2.32 -8.11
CA VAL A 127 10.80 2.35 -6.66
C VAL A 127 12.13 2.54 -5.96
N ASN A 128 12.35 3.73 -5.40
CA ASN A 128 13.67 4.16 -4.93
C ASN A 128 13.59 5.08 -3.69
N SER A 129 14.72 5.63 -3.27
CA SER A 129 14.81 6.53 -2.10
C SER A 129 14.00 7.83 -2.23
N SER A 130 13.45 8.14 -3.42
CA SER A 130 12.55 9.27 -3.66
C SER A 130 11.09 8.99 -3.28
N ASP A 131 10.69 7.73 -3.13
CA ASP A 131 9.31 7.30 -2.83
C ASP A 131 9.03 7.27 -1.32
N VAL A 132 9.50 8.32 -0.63
CA VAL A 132 9.37 8.51 0.81
C VAL A 132 8.78 9.87 1.13
N TYR A 133 7.93 9.93 2.16
CA TYR A 133 7.47 11.20 2.71
C TYR A 133 8.00 11.35 4.13
N ASN A 134 8.63 12.49 4.44
CA ASN A 134 9.34 12.71 5.70
C ASN A 134 10.31 11.57 6.08
N GLN A 135 11.08 11.07 5.11
CA GLN A 135 12.02 9.94 5.21
C GLN A 135 11.36 8.56 5.48
N GLN A 136 10.03 8.47 5.49
CA GLN A 136 9.30 7.22 5.69
C GLN A 136 8.78 6.65 4.36
N PRO A 137 9.00 5.36 4.04
CA PRO A 137 8.33 4.68 2.93
C PRO A 137 6.81 4.74 3.07
N LEU A 138 6.13 4.98 1.94
CA LEU A 138 4.69 5.09 1.90
C LEU A 138 3.99 3.72 2.02
N SER A 139 2.82 3.74 2.64
CA SER A 139 1.96 2.56 2.87
C SER A 139 0.81 2.46 1.87
N GLY A 140 0.66 3.44 0.96
CA GLY A 140 -0.33 3.36 -0.11
C GLY A 140 -0.24 4.49 -1.13
N VAL A 141 -0.84 4.25 -2.30
CA VAL A 141 -0.94 5.21 -3.41
C VAL A 141 -2.34 5.17 -4.04
N GLN A 142 -2.88 6.33 -4.40
CA GLN A 142 -4.22 6.45 -5.01
C GLN A 142 -4.20 6.04 -6.49
N LEU A 143 -5.00 5.04 -6.82
CA LEU A 143 -5.15 4.50 -8.18
C LEU A 143 -6.17 5.31 -9.01
N GLY A 144 -7.17 5.88 -8.34
CA GLY A 144 -8.21 6.72 -8.95
C GLY A 144 -9.64 6.29 -8.61
N SER A 145 -10.62 6.89 -9.30
CA SER A 145 -12.06 6.72 -9.01
C SER A 145 -12.67 5.51 -9.72
N PHE A 146 -12.27 4.31 -9.30
CA PHE A 146 -12.78 3.03 -9.78
C PHE A 146 -12.64 1.95 -8.70
N PHE A 147 -13.21 0.76 -8.92
CA PHE A 147 -12.91 -0.41 -8.10
C PHE A 147 -11.63 -1.09 -8.60
N ALA A 148 -10.61 -1.16 -7.74
CA ALA A 148 -9.36 -1.84 -8.06
C ALA A 148 -9.47 -3.36 -7.85
N SER A 149 -8.82 -4.14 -8.72
CA SER A 149 -8.73 -5.60 -8.60
C SER A 149 -7.83 -6.02 -7.43
N THR A 150 -7.83 -7.31 -7.11
CA THR A 150 -6.75 -7.93 -6.34
C THR A 150 -5.41 -7.61 -7.02
N PRO A 151 -4.33 -7.31 -6.28
CA PRO A 151 -3.00 -7.22 -6.87
C PRO A 151 -2.57 -8.57 -7.48
N ALA A 152 -1.64 -8.51 -8.42
CA ALA A 152 -0.91 -9.66 -8.94
C ALA A 152 0.56 -9.29 -9.13
N PHE A 153 1.47 -10.14 -8.64
CA PHE A 153 2.91 -9.89 -8.72
C PHE A 153 3.52 -10.58 -9.93
N VAL A 154 4.31 -9.83 -10.69
CA VAL A 154 5.21 -10.36 -11.73
C VAL A 154 6.64 -10.15 -11.24
N VAL A 155 7.30 -11.22 -10.81
CA VAL A 155 8.72 -11.20 -10.40
C VAL A 155 9.59 -11.41 -11.64
N SER A 156 10.64 -10.61 -11.81
CA SER A 156 11.43 -10.57 -13.05
C SER A 156 12.90 -10.21 -12.77
N ASN A 157 13.82 -10.75 -13.58
CA ASN A 157 15.26 -10.67 -13.38
C ASN A 157 16.05 -10.35 -14.69
N GLN A 158 15.81 -9.22 -15.39
CA GLN A 158 16.49 -8.91 -16.67
C GLN A 158 17.05 -7.47 -16.92
N GLY A 159 17.68 -6.78 -15.96
CA GLY A 159 18.03 -5.32 -15.95
C GLY A 159 17.44 -4.60 -14.72
N GLY A 160 17.41 -3.28 -14.49
CA GLY A 160 17.09 -2.58 -13.20
C GLY A 160 15.68 -2.54 -12.49
N TYR A 161 15.04 -3.65 -12.01
CA TYR A 161 13.86 -3.75 -11.11
C TYR A 161 13.88 -5.08 -10.27
N THR A 162 12.78 -5.58 -9.72
CA THR A 162 12.71 -6.97 -9.17
C THR A 162 11.30 -7.59 -9.27
N ALA A 163 10.27 -6.78 -9.06
CA ALA A 163 8.89 -7.17 -9.28
C ALA A 163 8.02 -5.99 -9.72
N SER A 164 6.90 -6.28 -10.37
CA SER A 164 5.84 -5.32 -10.68
C SER A 164 4.54 -5.73 -10.01
N ILE A 165 3.81 -4.76 -9.43
CA ILE A 165 2.48 -4.97 -8.85
C ILE A 165 1.43 -4.56 -9.89
N LEU A 166 0.78 -5.54 -10.50
CA LEU A 166 -0.30 -5.31 -11.45
C LEU A 166 -1.64 -5.17 -10.70
N VAL A 167 -2.33 -4.06 -10.92
CA VAL A 167 -3.68 -3.81 -10.43
C VAL A 167 -4.56 -3.35 -11.59
N GLY A 168 -5.70 -4.01 -11.79
CA GLY A 168 -6.68 -3.67 -12.81
C GLY A 168 -7.74 -2.72 -12.29
N GLY A 169 -8.22 -1.82 -13.14
CA GLY A 169 -9.34 -0.94 -12.86
C GLY A 169 -9.38 0.30 -13.75
N GLY A 170 -10.49 1.04 -13.66
CA GLY A 170 -10.71 2.28 -14.40
C GLY A 170 -11.24 2.05 -15.82
N ASN A 171 -11.61 3.15 -16.48
CA ASN A 171 -12.27 3.16 -17.78
C ASN A 171 -11.61 4.16 -18.76
N SER A 172 -10.27 4.26 -18.74
CA SER A 172 -9.52 5.24 -19.53
C SER A 172 -8.19 4.71 -20.09
N SER A 173 -8.13 4.58 -21.41
CA SER A 173 -7.03 3.96 -22.18
C SER A 173 -5.84 4.90 -22.44
N SER A 174 -5.22 5.40 -21.37
CA SER A 174 -4.08 6.33 -21.44
C SER A 174 -2.73 5.58 -21.51
N ARG A 175 -2.05 5.59 -22.66
CA ARG A 175 -0.75 4.92 -22.87
C ARG A 175 0.47 5.58 -22.20
N ASN A 176 0.34 6.83 -21.72
CA ASN A 176 1.50 7.69 -21.43
C ASN A 176 1.72 7.97 -19.94
N ASN A 177 0.85 7.47 -19.05
CA ASN A 177 0.87 7.82 -17.62
C ASN A 177 1.02 6.54 -16.81
N CYS A 178 2.25 6.24 -16.36
CA CYS A 178 2.57 4.99 -15.66
C CYS A 178 2.55 5.04 -14.14
N ALA A 179 2.47 6.24 -13.57
CA ALA A 179 2.31 6.44 -12.13
C ALA A 179 1.05 5.72 -11.60
N ASN A 180 1.16 5.09 -10.42
CA ASN A 180 0.05 4.55 -9.63
C ASN A 180 -0.75 3.40 -10.28
N GLY A 181 -0.07 2.29 -10.60
CA GLY A 181 -0.72 0.97 -10.68
C GLY A 181 -1.77 0.81 -11.79
N LYS A 182 -1.51 1.33 -12.99
CA LYS A 182 -2.41 1.22 -14.15
C LYS A 182 -1.88 0.22 -15.19
N LEU A 183 -2.73 -0.71 -15.65
CA LEU A 183 -2.37 -1.75 -16.62
C LEU A 183 -2.03 -1.21 -18.02
N SER A 184 -0.76 -0.83 -18.27
CA SER A 184 -0.05 -0.92 -19.58
C SER A 184 1.39 -0.33 -19.52
N CYS A 185 2.20 -0.72 -18.53
CA CYS A 185 3.53 -0.13 -18.30
C CYS A 185 4.66 -1.14 -18.48
N THR A 186 4.92 -1.50 -19.74
CA THR A 186 6.10 -2.26 -20.17
C THR A 186 6.62 -1.64 -21.47
N SER A 187 7.88 -1.21 -21.47
CA SER A 187 8.45 -0.41 -22.56
C SER A 187 9.22 -1.26 -23.56
N SER A 188 8.56 -1.73 -24.63
CA SER A 188 9.15 -1.81 -25.98
C SER A 188 8.20 -2.31 -27.09
N SER A 189 8.44 -1.80 -28.30
CA SER A 189 7.86 -2.20 -29.60
C SER A 189 6.38 -1.84 -29.90
N PRO A 190 6.08 -1.09 -30.98
CA PRO A 190 4.76 -0.51 -31.23
C PRO A 190 3.86 -1.34 -32.18
N SER A 191 3.86 -2.68 -32.12
CA SER A 191 3.16 -3.50 -33.14
C SER A 191 2.52 -4.81 -32.68
N GLN A 192 1.67 -4.77 -31.64
CA GLN A 192 0.54 -5.71 -31.54
C GLN A 192 -0.60 -5.16 -30.68
N GLN A 193 -1.83 -5.40 -31.11
CA GLN A 193 -3.04 -5.19 -30.30
C GLN A 193 -3.55 -6.55 -29.85
N TYR A 194 -3.46 -6.84 -28.55
CA TYR A 194 -4.53 -7.35 -27.67
C TYR A 194 -3.93 -7.77 -26.31
N TYR A 195 -4.75 -8.29 -25.41
CA TYR A 195 -4.56 -8.21 -23.96
C TYR A 195 -3.39 -9.02 -23.39
N SER A 196 -2.61 -8.36 -22.50
CA SER A 196 -1.60 -8.89 -21.57
C SER A 196 -0.34 -9.55 -22.16
N TRP A 197 0.85 -9.08 -21.73
CA TRP A 197 1.82 -9.87 -20.95
C TRP A 197 2.98 -9.01 -20.42
N SER A 198 4.00 -9.64 -19.82
CA SER A 198 5.06 -9.04 -19.00
C SER A 198 6.21 -8.36 -19.77
N GLY A 199 6.92 -7.46 -19.07
CA GLY A 199 8.21 -6.85 -19.42
C GLY A 199 9.09 -6.77 -18.16
N TRP A 200 10.41 -6.64 -18.31
CA TRP A 200 11.38 -7.16 -17.32
C TRP A 200 12.41 -6.15 -16.77
N TRP A 201 13.15 -6.58 -15.70
CA TRP A 201 14.36 -6.06 -14.96
C TRP A 201 14.31 -6.58 -13.44
N GLN A 202 15.22 -7.05 -12.50
CA GLN A 202 16.65 -7.18 -11.94
C GLN A 202 17.49 -6.07 -11.18
N ILE A 203 18.46 -6.45 -10.32
CA ILE A 203 19.92 -6.10 -10.34
C ILE A 203 20.56 -6.54 -9.01
N LEU A 204 21.79 -7.10 -9.10
CA LEU A 204 22.72 -7.49 -8.01
C LEU A 204 22.09 -8.24 -6.82
#